data_AF-A0A7J8ASE3-F1
#
_entry.id   AF-A0A7J8ASE3-F1
#
_cell.length_a   1.000
_cell.length_b   1.000
_cell.length_c   1.000
_cell.angle_alpha   90.00
_cell.angle_beta   90.00
_cell.angle_gamma   90.00
#
_symmetry.space_group_name_H-M   'P 1'
#
loop_
_entity.id
_entity.type
_entity.pdbx_description
1 polymer ?
#
loop_
_entity_poly.entity_id
_entity_poly.type
_entity_poly.pdbx_seq_one_letter_code
_entity_poly.pdbx_strand_id
1 'polypeptide(L)'
;MRDWLKNILMQLYEPNPEHAGYLNEKQRNKVKKIYLDEKRLLAGDHSIDLLLRDFKKNYHMYVYPVHWQFSELDQHPMDRVLTHSELAPLRASLVPMEHCITRFFDECDPNKDKHITLKEWGHCFGIKEEDIDENLLF
;
A
#
# COMPACT_ATOMS: atom_id res chain seq x y z
N MET A 1 3.19 4.47 -7.34
CA MET A 1 2.49 3.40 -6.59
C MET A 1 2.19 3.75 -5.13
N ARG A 2 3.16 4.15 -4.28
CA ARG A 2 2.89 4.52 -2.86
C ARG A 2 1.71 5.47 -2.65
N ASP A 3 1.69 6.57 -3.41
CA ASP A 3 0.63 7.58 -3.30
C ASP A 3 -0.74 7.01 -3.74
N TRP A 4 -0.74 6.15 -4.75
CA TRP A 4 -1.93 5.45 -5.21
C TRP A 4 -2.49 4.51 -4.11
N LEU A 5 -1.64 3.74 -3.42
CA LEU A 5 -2.06 2.91 -2.27
C LEU A 5 -2.71 3.74 -1.16
N LYS A 6 -2.07 4.86 -0.79
CA LYS A 6 -2.63 5.80 0.19
C LYS A 6 -4.01 6.31 -0.26
N ASN A 7 -4.16 6.69 -1.53
CA ASN A 7 -5.40 7.27 -2.04
C ASN A 7 -6.54 6.24 -2.20
N ILE A 8 -6.25 4.98 -2.57
CA ILE A 8 -7.25 3.89 -2.50
C ILE A 8 -7.82 3.79 -1.10
N LEU A 9 -6.95 3.77 -0.10
CA LEU A 9 -7.38 3.66 1.29
C LEU A 9 -8.22 4.87 1.73
N MET A 10 -7.95 6.07 1.21
CA MET A 10 -8.81 7.24 1.44
C MET A 10 -10.20 7.06 0.82
N GLN A 11 -10.27 6.56 -0.42
CA GLN A 11 -11.54 6.32 -1.13
C GLN A 11 -12.41 5.25 -0.44
N LEU A 12 -11.79 4.22 0.13
CA LEU A 12 -12.50 3.21 0.93
C LEU A 12 -12.99 3.75 2.28
N TYR A 13 -12.32 4.77 2.81
CA TYR A 13 -12.72 5.40 4.06
C TYR A 13 -13.87 6.40 3.89
N GLU A 14 -13.91 7.12 2.77
CA GLU A 14 -14.96 8.08 2.44
C GLU A 14 -16.36 7.44 2.49
N PRO A 15 -17.40 8.19 2.92
CA PRO A 15 -18.76 7.65 2.98
C PRO A 15 -19.30 7.35 1.58
N ASN A 16 -19.21 6.09 1.16
CA ASN A 16 -19.77 5.59 -0.09
C ASN A 16 -20.62 4.34 0.20
N PRO A 17 -21.90 4.28 -0.23
CA PRO A 17 -22.73 3.08 -0.13
C PRO A 17 -22.06 1.81 -0.70
N GLU A 18 -21.23 1.95 -1.74
CA GLU A 18 -20.53 0.83 -2.37
C GLU A 18 -19.36 0.28 -1.54
N HIS A 19 -18.79 1.10 -0.65
CA HIS A 19 -17.66 0.72 0.22
C HIS A 19 -18.08 0.54 1.69
N ALA A 20 -19.39 0.54 1.96
CA ALA A 20 -19.92 0.40 3.31
C ALA A 20 -19.49 -0.95 3.91
N GLY A 21 -18.72 -0.91 5.00
CA GLY A 21 -18.24 -2.10 5.70
C GLY A 21 -16.95 -2.72 5.16
N TYR A 22 -16.32 -2.15 4.12
CA TYR A 22 -15.03 -2.67 3.60
C TYR A 22 -13.93 -2.57 4.67
N LEU A 23 -13.80 -1.40 5.30
CA LEU A 23 -12.85 -1.19 6.39
C LEU A 23 -13.49 -1.51 7.74
N ASN A 24 -12.84 -2.38 8.52
CA ASN A 24 -13.24 -2.64 9.90
C ASN A 24 -12.95 -1.43 10.82
N GLU A 25 -13.44 -1.46 12.07
CA GLU A 25 -13.31 -0.34 13.00
C GLU A 25 -11.85 0.05 13.28
N LYS A 26 -10.98 -0.95 13.46
CA LYS A 26 -9.55 -0.74 13.75
C LYS A 26 -8.85 -0.11 12.54
N GLN A 27 -9.15 -0.59 11.33
CA GLN A 27 -8.66 -0.03 10.08
C GLN A 27 -9.16 1.41 9.90
N ARG A 28 -10.47 1.67 10.05
CA ARG A 28 -11.05 3.01 9.98
C ARG A 28 -10.40 3.98 10.96
N ASN A 29 -10.09 3.56 12.18
CA ASN A 29 -9.42 4.40 13.17
C ASN A 29 -7.99 4.80 12.76
N LYS A 30 -7.24 3.91 12.08
CA LYS A 30 -5.93 4.25 11.51
C LYS A 30 -6.08 5.19 10.33
N VAL A 31 -6.99 4.90 9.41
CA VAL A 31 -7.20 5.71 8.21
C VAL A 31 -7.72 7.11 8.55
N LYS A 32 -8.60 7.24 9.55
CA LYS A 32 -9.11 8.51 10.05
C LYS A 32 -8.00 9.48 10.47
N LYS A 33 -6.94 8.98 11.12
CA LYS A 33 -5.79 9.81 11.53
C LYS A 33 -5.07 10.39 10.32
N ILE A 34 -4.92 9.61 9.25
CA ILE A 34 -4.29 10.06 8.00
C ILE A 34 -5.23 11.02 7.26
N TYR A 35 -6.50 10.66 7.15
CA TYR A 35 -7.50 11.41 6.40
C TYR A 35 -7.69 12.85 6.92
N LEU A 36 -7.69 13.02 8.25
CA LEU A 36 -7.88 14.30 8.93
C LEU A 36 -6.59 15.13 9.07
N ASP A 37 -5.43 14.61 8.69
CA ASP A 37 -4.19 15.38 8.78
C ASP A 37 -4.13 16.45 7.67
N GLU A 38 -4.02 17.72 8.06
CA GLU A 38 -3.98 18.86 7.14
C GLU A 38 -2.75 18.85 6.21
N LYS A 39 -1.68 18.14 6.59
CA LYS A 39 -0.46 18.02 5.77
C LYS A 39 -0.57 16.91 4.73
N ARG A 40 -1.66 16.14 4.71
CA ARG A 40 -1.88 15.08 3.73
C ARG A 40 -1.95 15.66 2.32
N LEU A 41 -1.09 15.17 1.43
CA LEU A 41 -1.22 15.45 0.01
C LEU A 41 -2.48 14.78 -0.53
N LEU A 42 -3.41 15.59 -1.05
CA LEU A 42 -4.66 15.15 -1.68
C LEU A 42 -4.40 14.44 -3.00
N ALA A 43 -5.32 13.58 -3.43
CA ALA A 43 -5.24 12.90 -4.71
C ALA A 43 -5.20 13.91 -5.87
N GLY A 44 -4.35 13.64 -6.86
CA GLY A 44 -4.15 14.50 -8.02
C GLY A 44 -2.97 14.04 -8.87
N ASP A 45 -2.80 14.67 -10.03
CA ASP A 45 -1.62 14.46 -10.87
C ASP A 45 -0.45 15.30 -10.33
N HIS A 46 0.49 14.62 -9.66
CA HIS A 46 1.61 15.25 -8.96
C HIS A 46 2.93 14.87 -9.62
N SER A 47 3.85 15.83 -9.70
CA SER A 47 5.20 15.53 -10.18
C SER A 47 5.91 14.53 -9.27
N ILE A 48 6.80 13.72 -9.85
CA ILE A 48 7.60 12.73 -9.12
C ILE A 48 8.37 13.40 -7.97
N ASP A 49 8.94 14.59 -8.19
CA ASP A 49 9.66 15.33 -7.15
C ASP A 49 8.78 15.72 -5.96
N LEU A 50 7.53 16.11 -6.21
CA LEU A 50 6.58 16.43 -5.14
C LEU A 50 6.25 15.17 -4.34
N LEU A 51 5.95 14.05 -5.01
CA LEU A 51 5.67 12.77 -4.35
C LEU A 51 6.84 12.27 -3.51
N LEU A 52 8.08 12.44 -3.99
CA LEU A 52 9.29 12.09 -3.24
C LEU A 52 9.48 12.98 -2.00
N ARG A 53 9.19 14.28 -2.10
CA ARG A 53 9.24 15.21 -0.96
C ARG A 53 8.15 14.90 0.06
N ASP A 54 6.94 14.61 -0.40
CA ASP A 54 5.79 14.25 0.45
C ASP A 54 6.11 12.98 1.24
N PHE A 55 6.58 11.93 0.57
CA PHE A 55 6.98 10.69 1.23
C PHE A 55 8.03 10.93 2.33
N LYS A 56 9.02 11.80 2.10
CA LYS A 56 10.04 12.12 3.11
C LYS A 56 9.47 12.90 4.30
N LYS A 57 8.60 13.88 4.07
CA LYS A 57 8.05 14.76 5.12
C LYS A 57 6.90 14.13 5.89
N ASN A 58 6.08 13.33 5.22
CA ASN A 58 4.85 12.75 5.71
C ASN A 58 4.94 11.21 5.75
N TYR A 59 6.15 10.66 5.90
CA TYR A 59 6.48 9.23 5.88
C TYR A 59 5.50 8.35 6.68
N HIS A 60 5.14 8.76 7.90
CA HIS A 60 4.23 8.02 8.78
C HIS A 60 2.84 7.76 8.16
N MET A 61 2.39 8.61 7.24
CA MET A 61 1.12 8.44 6.52
C MET A 61 1.16 7.31 5.48
N TYR A 62 2.35 6.84 5.12
CA TYR A 62 2.56 5.78 4.13
C TYR A 62 2.78 4.41 4.75
N VAL A 63 3.21 4.34 6.01
CA VAL A 63 3.48 3.07 6.71
C VAL A 63 2.24 2.18 6.70
N TYR A 64 1.10 2.68 7.20
CA TYR A 64 -0.11 1.87 7.30
C TYR A 64 -0.72 1.47 5.94
N PRO A 65 -0.87 2.37 4.94
CA PRO A 65 -1.35 1.97 3.61
C PRO A 65 -0.53 0.87 2.95
N VAL A 66 0.80 0.88 3.14
CA VAL A 66 1.67 -0.18 2.60
C VAL A 66 1.39 -1.53 3.26
N HIS A 67 1.23 -1.57 4.59
CA HIS A 67 0.90 -2.81 5.32
C HIS A 67 -0.50 -3.32 4.99
N TRP A 68 -1.48 -2.41 4.97
CA TRP A 68 -2.85 -2.75 4.64
C TRP A 68 -2.94 -3.38 3.24
N GLN A 69 -2.29 -2.79 2.24
CA GLN A 69 -2.30 -3.36 0.89
C GLN A 69 -1.70 -4.77 0.84
N PHE A 70 -0.63 -5.04 1.60
CA PHE A 70 -0.06 -6.38 1.69
C PHE A 70 -1.11 -7.38 2.20
N SER A 71 -1.78 -7.04 3.30
CA SER A 71 -2.81 -7.90 3.90
C SER A 71 -4.01 -8.13 2.98
N GLU A 72 -4.36 -7.16 2.14
CA GLU A 72 -5.45 -7.31 1.16
C GLU A 72 -5.10 -8.29 0.03
N LEU A 73 -3.81 -8.43 -0.30
CA LEU A 73 -3.35 -9.31 -1.36
C LEU A 73 -3.06 -10.74 -0.84
N ASP A 74 -2.54 -10.86 0.38
CA ASP A 74 -2.22 -12.10 1.08
C ASP A 74 -3.51 -12.80 1.53
N GLN A 75 -4.09 -13.63 0.67
CA GLN A 75 -5.41 -14.24 0.90
C GLN A 75 -5.45 -15.73 0.51
N HIS A 76 -4.51 -16.22 -0.31
CA HIS A 76 -4.61 -17.54 -0.93
C HIS A 76 -3.29 -18.34 -0.87
N PRO A 77 -2.88 -18.84 0.31
CA PRO A 77 -3.47 -18.62 1.64
C PRO A 77 -2.92 -17.36 2.33
N MET A 78 -3.49 -16.97 3.49
CA MET A 78 -2.90 -15.94 4.35
C MET A 78 -1.64 -16.48 5.05
N ASP A 79 -0.53 -16.57 4.33
CA ASP A 79 0.76 -17.10 4.82
C ASP A 79 1.85 -16.04 4.95
N ARG A 80 1.50 -14.76 4.77
CA ARG A 80 2.38 -13.60 4.88
C ARG A 80 3.43 -13.55 3.79
N VAL A 81 3.09 -14.08 2.64
CA VAL A 81 3.93 -14.14 1.46
C VAL A 81 3.06 -13.91 0.24
N LEU A 82 3.42 -12.93 -0.61
CA LEU A 82 2.69 -12.68 -1.83
C LEU A 82 3.25 -13.49 -2.99
N THR A 83 2.39 -14.29 -3.61
CA THR A 83 2.69 -14.98 -4.86
C THR A 83 2.43 -14.10 -6.08
N HIS A 84 2.96 -14.48 -7.24
CA HIS A 84 2.67 -13.81 -8.51
C HIS A 84 1.16 -13.73 -8.81
N SER A 85 0.39 -14.74 -8.40
CA SER A 85 -1.07 -14.79 -8.57
C SER A 85 -1.78 -13.76 -7.69
N GLU A 86 -1.35 -13.61 -6.44
CA GLU A 86 -1.92 -12.64 -5.50
C GLU A 86 -1.58 -11.19 -5.89
N LEU A 87 -0.47 -10.98 -6.61
CA LEU A 87 -0.13 -9.67 -7.19
C LEU A 87 -0.94 -9.32 -8.44
N ALA A 88 -1.76 -10.24 -8.98
CA ALA A 88 -2.55 -9.99 -10.19
C ALA A 88 -3.45 -8.75 -10.13
N PRO A 89 -4.13 -8.42 -9.00
CA PRO A 89 -4.94 -7.19 -8.89
C PRO A 89 -4.12 -5.91 -9.14
N LEU A 90 -2.83 -5.91 -8.81
CA LEU A 90 -1.95 -4.77 -9.05
C LEU A 90 -1.51 -4.63 -10.50
N ARG A 91 -1.77 -5.63 -11.35
CA ARG A 91 -1.54 -5.56 -12.80
C ARG A 91 -2.81 -5.14 -13.57
N ALA A 92 -3.90 -4.84 -12.87
CA ALA A 92 -5.12 -4.37 -13.51
C ALA A 92 -4.91 -2.98 -14.15
N SER A 93 -5.62 -2.71 -15.25
CA SER A 93 -5.44 -1.50 -16.07
C SER A 93 -5.70 -0.17 -15.36
N LEU A 94 -6.30 -0.20 -14.16
CA LEU A 94 -6.55 0.99 -13.33
C LEU A 94 -5.36 1.34 -12.41
N VAL A 95 -4.29 0.54 -12.41
CA VAL A 95 -3.11 0.75 -11.59
C VAL A 95 -2.11 1.61 -12.36
N PRO A 96 -1.56 2.70 -11.78
CA PRO A 96 -0.58 3.53 -12.46
C PRO A 96 0.68 2.75 -12.87
N MET A 97 1.05 2.84 -14.15
CA MET A 97 2.18 2.12 -14.74
C MET A 97 2.06 0.60 -14.60
N GLU A 98 0.88 0.05 -14.92
CA GLU A 98 0.55 -1.37 -14.85
C GLU A 98 1.56 -2.28 -15.59
N HIS A 99 2.11 -1.80 -16.70
CA HIS A 99 3.14 -2.50 -17.48
C HIS A 99 4.50 -2.59 -16.76
N CYS A 100 4.75 -1.76 -15.74
CA CYS A 100 5.96 -1.81 -14.93
C CYS A 100 5.85 -2.74 -13.71
N ILE A 101 4.64 -3.19 -13.36
CA ILE A 101 4.35 -3.88 -12.11
C ILE A 101 5.11 -5.18 -11.97
N THR A 102 5.14 -6.00 -13.03
CA THR A 102 5.87 -7.27 -13.04
C THR A 102 7.35 -7.02 -12.80
N ARG A 103 7.96 -6.09 -13.55
CA ARG A 103 9.37 -5.73 -13.38
C ARG A 103 9.65 -5.16 -11.98
N PHE A 104 8.77 -4.30 -11.47
CA PHE A 104 8.91 -3.72 -10.15
C PHE A 104 8.94 -4.82 -9.08
N PHE A 105 8.04 -5.80 -9.15
CA PHE A 105 8.00 -6.89 -8.18
C PHE A 105 9.12 -7.91 -8.36
N ASP A 106 9.65 -8.10 -9.58
CA ASP A 106 10.90 -8.84 -9.79
C ASP A 106 12.10 -8.13 -9.11
N GLU A 107 12.10 -6.80 -9.03
CA GLU A 107 13.11 -6.02 -8.31
C GLU A 107 12.88 -6.04 -6.78
N CYS A 108 11.64 -6.27 -6.32
CA CYS A 108 11.31 -6.46 -4.90
C CYS A 108 11.68 -7.85 -4.36
N ASP A 109 11.98 -8.82 -5.24
CA ASP A 109 12.37 -10.20 -4.90
C ASP A 109 13.89 -10.40 -5.13
N PRO A 110 14.75 -9.99 -4.18
CA PRO A 110 16.21 -10.10 -4.34
C PRO A 110 16.71 -11.54 -4.29
N ASN A 111 15.97 -12.44 -3.63
CA ASN A 111 16.37 -13.84 -3.44
C ASN A 111 15.92 -14.72 -4.63
N LYS A 112 15.02 -14.21 -5.49
CA LYS A 112 14.47 -14.82 -6.71
C LYS A 112 13.67 -16.09 -6.47
N ASP A 113 13.03 -16.22 -5.31
CA ASP A 113 12.17 -17.35 -4.99
C ASP A 113 10.74 -17.20 -5.55
N LYS A 114 10.46 -16.07 -6.22
CA LYS A 114 9.16 -15.66 -6.81
C LYS A 114 8.07 -15.36 -5.79
N HIS A 115 8.48 -15.10 -4.57
CA HIS A 115 7.62 -14.75 -3.46
C HIS A 115 8.05 -13.39 -2.90
N ILE A 116 7.11 -12.66 -2.32
CA ILE A 116 7.40 -11.38 -1.68
C ILE A 116 6.92 -11.44 -0.24
N THR A 117 7.86 -11.53 0.69
CA THR A 117 7.59 -11.46 2.11
C THR A 117 7.16 -10.05 2.53
N LEU A 118 6.54 -9.91 3.70
CA LEU A 118 6.21 -8.59 4.27
C LEU A 118 7.43 -7.65 4.34
N LYS A 119 8.61 -8.20 4.66
CA LYS A 119 9.86 -7.43 4.75
C LYS A 119 10.30 -6.91 3.39
N GLU A 120 10.33 -7.77 2.38
CA GLU A 120 10.66 -7.38 1.00
C GLU A 120 9.68 -6.36 0.46
N TRP A 121 8.38 -6.57 0.69
CA TRP A 121 7.33 -5.62 0.35
C TRP A 121 7.58 -4.24 0.99
N GLY A 122 7.73 -4.20 2.32
CA GLY A 122 7.98 -2.97 3.07
C GLY A 122 9.22 -2.23 2.55
N HIS A 123 10.33 -2.95 2.37
CA HIS A 123 11.57 -2.39 1.81
C HIS A 123 11.39 -1.86 0.39
N CYS A 124 10.68 -2.58 -0.48
CA CYS A 124 10.45 -2.16 -1.85
C CYS A 124 9.64 -0.86 -1.94
N PHE A 125 8.72 -0.64 -0.98
CA PHE A 125 8.02 0.62 -0.82
C PHE A 125 8.80 1.67 -0.02
N GLY A 126 9.99 1.38 0.48
CA GLY A 126 10.84 2.32 1.22
C GLY A 126 10.43 2.53 2.67
N ILE A 127 9.67 1.59 3.23
CA ILE A 127 9.40 1.53 4.68
C ILE A 127 10.67 1.04 5.37
N LYS A 128 11.04 1.71 6.47
CA LYS A 128 12.20 1.36 7.29
C LYS A 128 11.94 0.06 8.03
N GLU A 129 13.00 -0.72 8.27
CA GLU A 129 12.89 -2.06 8.87
C GLU A 129 12.16 -2.03 10.22
N GLU A 130 12.44 -1.02 11.05
CA GLU A 130 11.82 -0.85 12.36
C GLU A 130 10.32 -0.51 12.32
N ASP A 131 9.80 -0.06 11.17
CA ASP A 131 8.39 0.30 10.96
C ASP A 131 7.62 -0.80 10.21
N ILE A 132 8.28 -1.89 9.82
CA ILE A 132 7.64 -3.07 9.23
C ILE A 132 7.09 -3.94 10.38
N ASP A 133 5.78 -3.90 10.59
CA ASP A 133 5.11 -4.48 11.75
C ASP A 133 3.90 -5.33 11.35
N GLU A 134 3.97 -6.63 11.65
CA GLU A 134 2.87 -7.57 11.42
C GLU A 134 1.59 -7.20 12.19
N ASN A 135 1.71 -6.45 13.30
CA ASN A 135 0.56 -5.96 14.06
C ASN A 135 -0.26 -4.92 13.30
N LEU A 136 0.15 -4.52 12.09
CA LEU A 136 -0.57 -3.65 11.17
C LEU A 136 -1.38 -4.41 10.10
N LEU A 137 -1.30 -5.74 10.05
CA LEU A 137 -2.00 -6.59 9.06
C LEU A 137 -3.43 -7.00 9.50
N PHE A 138 -4.19 -6.07 10.06
CA PHE A 138 -5.54 -6.31 10.58
C PHE A 138 -6.61 -5.55 9.81
#